data_AF-A0A2P5FT38-F1
#
_entry.id   AF-A0A2P5FT38-F1
#
_cell.length_a   1.000
_cell.length_b   1.000
_cell.length_c   1.000
_cell.angle_alpha   90.00
_cell.angle_beta   90.00
_cell.angle_gamma   90.00
#
_symmetry.space_group_name_H-M   'P 1'
#
loop_
_entity.id
_entity.type
_entity.pdbx_description
1 polymer ?
#
loop_
_entity_poly.entity_id
_entity_poly.type
_entity_poly.pdbx_seq_one_letter_code
_entity_poly.pdbx_strand_id
1 'polypeptide(L)'
;MSLMIMKYSIIETIRSAMPDVENAKEFFEVIAGCFQKNEKAETSTMLSTLIAMRYKVKENIREYIMEMSNLISKLKALKLELLNDLLVHLVLICSLPQFSQFKVSYNTRKEKWTLK
;
A
#
# COMPACT_ATOMS: atom_id res chain seq x y z
N MET A 1 -20.45 -3.69 -34.92
CA MET A 1 -21.42 -3.32 -33.86
C MET A 1 -20.99 -3.79 -32.47
N SER A 2 -20.54 -5.05 -32.32
CA SER A 2 -20.02 -5.60 -31.05
C SER A 2 -18.89 -4.79 -30.40
N LEU A 3 -17.92 -4.30 -31.18
CA LEU A 3 -16.79 -3.51 -30.66
C LEU A 3 -17.22 -2.17 -30.04
N MET A 4 -18.21 -1.49 -30.63
CA MET A 4 -18.75 -0.25 -30.04
C MET A 4 -19.38 -0.52 -28.69
N ILE A 5 -20.16 -1.60 -28.56
CA ILE A 5 -20.79 -1.98 -27.28
C ILE A 5 -19.72 -2.28 -26.23
N MET A 6 -18.66 -3.01 -26.60
CA MET A 6 -17.51 -3.27 -25.72
C MET A 6 -16.80 -1.97 -25.29
N LYS A 7 -16.51 -1.05 -26.22
CA LYS A 7 -15.91 0.26 -25.89
C LYS A 7 -16.80 1.10 -24.96
N TYR A 8 -18.12 1.05 -25.13
CA TYR A 8 -19.07 1.78 -24.27
C TYR A 8 -19.25 1.19 -22.87
N SER A 9 -18.92 -0.09 -22.66
CA SER A 9 -18.99 -0.74 -21.35
C SER A 9 -17.87 -0.35 -20.38
N ILE A 10 -16.83 0.34 -20.87
CA ILE A 10 -15.68 0.79 -20.07
C ILE A 10 -15.93 2.20 -19.54
N ILE A 11 -15.40 2.48 -18.35
CA ILE A 11 -15.39 3.82 -17.75
C ILE A 11 -14.77 4.84 -18.70
N GLU A 12 -15.42 5.99 -18.84
CA GLU A 12 -15.05 7.03 -19.80
C GLU A 12 -13.60 7.51 -19.67
N THR A 13 -13.08 7.63 -18.44
CA THR A 13 -11.69 8.03 -18.17
C THR A 13 -10.66 7.06 -18.73
N ILE A 14 -10.97 5.77 -18.76
CA ILE A 14 -10.08 4.74 -19.33
C ILE A 14 -10.25 4.74 -20.85
N ARG A 15 -11.51 4.83 -21.32
CA ARG A 15 -11.84 4.89 -22.75
C ARG A 15 -11.15 6.04 -23.48
N SER A 16 -11.08 7.23 -22.87
CA SER A 16 -10.43 8.40 -23.49
C SER A 16 -8.91 8.28 -23.57
N ALA A 17 -8.30 7.43 -22.74
CA ALA A 17 -6.86 7.16 -22.74
C ALA A 17 -6.45 6.03 -23.71
N MET A 18 -7.42 5.28 -24.25
CA MET A 18 -7.15 4.17 -25.16
C MET A 18 -7.00 4.66 -26.61
N PRO A 19 -6.03 4.14 -27.38
CA PRO A 19 -5.96 4.38 -28.82
C PRO A 19 -7.19 3.80 -29.53
N ASP A 20 -7.52 4.38 -30.68
CA ASP A 20 -8.58 3.84 -31.50
C ASP A 20 -8.14 2.54 -32.18
N VAL A 21 -8.86 1.47 -31.86
CA VAL A 21 -8.66 0.12 -32.40
C VAL A 21 -9.84 -0.31 -33.26
N GLU A 22 -9.55 -1.07 -34.31
CA GLU A 22 -10.54 -1.48 -35.33
C GLU A 22 -11.13 -2.87 -35.07
N ASN A 23 -10.42 -3.74 -34.34
CA ASN A 23 -10.88 -5.09 -34.05
C ASN A 23 -10.88 -5.41 -32.54
N ALA A 24 -11.63 -6.45 -32.18
CA ALA A 24 -11.82 -6.85 -30.80
C ALA A 24 -10.54 -7.42 -30.15
N LYS A 25 -9.65 -8.03 -30.94
CA LYS A 25 -8.42 -8.64 -30.42
C LYS A 25 -7.47 -7.56 -29.92
N GLU A 26 -7.19 -6.56 -30.74
CA GLU A 26 -6.37 -5.39 -30.37
C GLU A 26 -6.98 -4.64 -29.18
N PHE A 27 -8.31 -4.52 -29.14
CA PHE A 27 -8.99 -3.92 -27.99
C PHE A 27 -8.69 -4.64 -26.68
N PHE A 28 -8.74 -5.97 -26.66
CA PHE A 28 -8.39 -6.74 -25.46
C PHE A 28 -6.90 -6.64 -25.11
N GLU A 29 -6.00 -6.58 -26.10
CA GLU A 29 -4.56 -6.39 -25.86
C GLU A 29 -4.27 -5.01 -25.24
N VAL A 30 -4.90 -3.95 -25.72
CA VAL A 30 -4.79 -2.60 -25.14
C VAL A 30 -5.32 -2.59 -23.70
N ILE A 31 -6.49 -3.19 -23.45
CA ILE A 31 -7.03 -3.32 -22.09
C ILE A 31 -6.05 -4.06 -21.18
N ALA A 32 -5.55 -5.22 -21.61
CA ALA A 32 -4.60 -6.01 -20.84
C ALA A 32 -3.34 -5.20 -20.49
N GLY A 33 -2.85 -4.37 -21.41
CA GLY A 33 -1.75 -3.44 -21.16
C GLY A 33 -2.08 -2.37 -20.12
N CYS A 34 -3.30 -1.79 -20.16
CA CYS A 34 -3.75 -0.78 -19.20
C CYS A 34 -3.87 -1.32 -17.76
N PHE A 35 -4.19 -2.61 -17.61
CA PHE A 35 -4.35 -3.27 -16.30
C PHE A 35 -3.12 -4.08 -15.88
N GLN A 36 -1.98 -3.87 -16.54
CA GLN A 36 -0.74 -4.51 -16.14
C GLN A 36 -0.36 -4.09 -14.72
N LYS A 37 0.11 -5.05 -13.93
CA LYS A 37 0.51 -4.82 -12.54
C LYS A 37 1.58 -3.71 -12.50
N ASN A 38 1.28 -2.62 -11.81
CA ASN A 38 2.19 -1.49 -11.67
C ASN A 38 2.85 -1.53 -10.28
N GLU A 39 4.15 -1.84 -10.26
CA GLU A 39 4.93 -1.93 -9.01
C GLU A 39 4.89 -0.63 -8.19
N LYS A 40 4.85 0.55 -8.85
CA LYS A 40 4.76 1.85 -8.15
C LYS A 40 3.40 2.02 -7.48
N ALA A 41 2.33 1.66 -8.17
CA ALA A 41 0.97 1.72 -7.63
C ALA A 41 0.80 0.72 -6.46
N GLU A 42 1.34 -0.49 -6.61
CA GLU A 42 1.36 -1.50 -5.55
C GLU A 42 2.13 -1.01 -4.32
N THR A 43 3.32 -0.45 -4.52
CA THR A 43 4.15 0.15 -3.46
C THR A 43 3.39 1.26 -2.73
N SER A 44 2.77 2.19 -3.47
CA SER A 44 1.99 3.28 -2.89
C SER A 44 0.79 2.79 -2.09
N THR A 45 0.13 1.73 -2.57
CA THR A 45 -1.01 1.11 -1.88
C THR A 45 -0.56 0.46 -0.58
N MET A 46 0.49 -0.36 -0.62
CA MET A 46 1.06 -1.02 0.57
C MET A 46 1.54 0.00 1.60
N LEU A 47 2.21 1.07 1.18
CA LEU A 47 2.66 2.14 2.07
C LEU A 47 1.48 2.87 2.72
N SER A 48 0.42 3.12 1.95
CA SER A 48 -0.80 3.74 2.45
C SER A 48 -1.49 2.84 3.48
N THR A 49 -1.58 1.53 3.22
CA THR A 49 -2.10 0.55 4.18
C THR A 49 -1.26 0.53 5.46
N LEU A 50 0.07 0.54 5.35
CA LEU A 50 0.98 0.56 6.51
C LEU A 50 0.76 1.79 7.41
N ILE A 51 0.65 2.98 6.81
CA ILE A 51 0.48 4.25 7.55
C ILE A 51 -0.93 4.36 8.16
N ALA A 52 -1.95 3.86 7.46
CA ALA A 52 -3.33 3.87 7.93
C ALA A 52 -3.61 2.79 8.99
N MET A 53 -2.76 1.77 9.07
CA MET A 53 -2.91 0.69 10.03
C MET A 53 -2.88 1.24 11.45
N ARG A 54 -3.92 0.93 12.23
CA ARG A 54 -3.97 1.21 13.67
C ARG A 54 -4.22 -0.10 14.37
N TYR A 55 -3.51 -0.33 15.48
CA TYR A 55 -3.86 -1.42 16.37
C TYR A 55 -5.33 -1.24 16.82
N LYS A 56 -6.01 -2.30 17.25
CA LYS A 56 -7.36 -2.23 17.86
C LYS A 56 -7.35 -2.89 19.23
N VAL A 57 -8.09 -2.34 20.21
CA VAL A 57 -8.10 -2.86 21.61
C VAL A 57 -8.42 -4.37 21.66
N LYS A 58 -9.30 -4.83 20.77
CA LYS A 58 -9.78 -6.23 20.72
C LYS A 58 -8.89 -7.16 19.88
N GLU A 59 -7.87 -6.62 19.22
CA GLU A 59 -7.00 -7.36 18.31
C GLU A 59 -5.80 -7.93 19.05
N ASN A 60 -5.31 -9.09 18.64
CA ASN A 60 -4.12 -9.66 19.23
C ASN A 60 -2.88 -8.85 18.79
N ILE A 61 -2.10 -8.37 19.75
CA ILE A 61 -0.89 -7.57 19.47
C ILE A 61 0.11 -8.33 18.58
N ARG A 62 0.18 -9.67 18.70
CA ARG A 62 1.05 -10.51 17.88
C ARG A 62 0.61 -10.53 16.42
N GLU A 63 -0.69 -10.61 16.17
CA GLU A 63 -1.26 -10.58 14.82
C GLU A 63 -1.00 -9.21 14.18
N TYR A 64 -1.26 -8.14 14.92
CA TYR A 64 -0.96 -6.77 14.47
C TYR A 64 0.51 -6.58 14.08
N ILE A 65 1.45 -7.01 14.92
CA ILE A 65 2.90 -6.91 14.62
C ILE A 65 3.26 -7.76 13.39
N MET A 66 2.67 -8.96 13.26
CA MET A 66 2.91 -9.85 12.13
C MET A 66 2.42 -9.25 10.82
N GLU A 67 1.22 -8.67 10.81
CA GLU A 67 0.67 -7.97 9.64
C GLU A 67 1.53 -6.77 9.25
N MET A 68 1.92 -5.94 10.22
CA MET A 68 2.80 -4.79 9.98
C MET A 68 4.15 -5.23 9.40
N SER A 69 4.75 -6.29 9.95
CA SER A 69 6.01 -6.87 9.48
C SER A 69 5.90 -7.45 8.06
N ASN A 70 4.77 -8.09 7.75
CA ASN A 70 4.48 -8.62 6.41
C ASN A 70 4.33 -7.50 5.37
N LEU A 71 3.74 -6.36 5.73
CA LEU A 71 3.70 -5.19 4.84
C LEU A 71 5.11 -4.64 4.58
N ILE A 72 5.93 -4.50 5.63
CA ILE A 72 7.31 -4.01 5.51
C ILE A 72 8.16 -4.96 4.65
N SER A 73 8.04 -6.28 4.83
CA SER A 73 8.80 -7.26 4.04
C SER A 73 8.41 -7.23 2.55
N LYS A 74 7.13 -7.04 2.24
CA LYS A 74 6.65 -6.86 0.86
C LYS A 74 7.16 -5.56 0.25
N LEU A 75 7.14 -4.45 0.99
CA LEU A 75 7.72 -3.18 0.53
C LEU A 75 9.21 -3.33 0.21
N LYS A 76 9.95 -4.06 1.05
CA LYS A 76 11.36 -4.39 0.79
C LYS A 76 11.54 -5.24 -0.46
N ALA A 77 10.67 -6.22 -0.71
CA ALA A 77 10.69 -7.01 -1.96
C ALA A 77 10.44 -6.15 -3.20
N LEU A 78 9.66 -5.07 -3.07
CA LEU A 78 9.44 -4.04 -4.10
C LEU A 78 10.54 -2.97 -4.14
N LYS A 79 11.71 -3.24 -3.53
CA LYS A 79 12.88 -2.35 -3.46
C LYS A 79 12.63 -1.03 -2.71
N LEU A 80 11.58 -0.94 -1.90
CA LEU A 80 11.35 0.16 -0.96
C LEU A 80 11.77 -0.26 0.45
N GLU A 81 13.00 0.07 0.83
CA GLU A 81 13.48 -0.14 2.20
C GLU A 81 13.16 1.07 3.08
N LEU A 82 12.47 0.83 4.20
CA LEU A 82 12.17 1.84 5.20
C LEU A 82 13.32 1.91 6.20
N LEU A 83 13.74 3.13 6.54
CA LEU A 83 14.76 3.35 7.58
C LEU A 83 14.25 2.88 8.94
N ASN A 84 15.14 2.27 9.73
CA ASN A 84 14.80 1.80 11.08
C ASN A 84 14.20 2.90 11.97
N ASP A 85 14.73 4.13 11.90
CA ASP A 85 14.17 5.28 12.62
C ASP A 85 12.70 5.53 12.23
N LEU A 86 12.38 5.47 10.93
CA LEU A 86 11.03 5.66 10.43
C LEU A 86 10.09 4.55 10.90
N LEU A 87 10.57 3.29 10.92
CA LEU A 87 9.80 2.15 11.40
C LEU A 87 9.44 2.29 12.88
N VAL A 88 10.38 2.72 13.72
CA VAL A 88 10.12 2.98 15.15
C VAL A 88 9.04 4.06 15.30
N HIS A 89 9.13 5.15 14.54
CA HIS A 89 8.11 6.20 14.57
C HIS A 89 6.74 5.71 14.07
N LEU A 90 6.70 4.91 13.01
CA LEU A 90 5.46 4.33 12.48
C LEU A 90 4.79 3.44 13.52
N VAL A 91 5.54 2.55 14.19
CA VAL A 91 4.99 1.70 15.26
C VAL A 91 4.40 2.56 16.39
N LEU A 92 5.11 3.62 16.82
CA LEU A 92 4.62 4.52 17.86
C LEU A 92 3.37 5.29 17.44
N ILE A 93 3.31 5.76 16.19
CA ILE A 93 2.16 6.49 15.64
C ILE A 93 0.95 5.57 15.46
N CYS A 94 1.17 4.33 15.02
CA CYS A 94 0.13 3.35 14.73
C CYS A 94 -0.35 2.56 15.96
N SER A 95 0.37 2.65 17.07
CA SER A 95 0.00 2.07 18.37
C SER A 95 -1.19 2.78 19.04
N LEU A 96 -1.93 2.03 19.86
CA LEU A 96 -3.09 2.55 20.60
C LEU A 96 -2.74 3.63 21.64
N PRO A 97 -3.72 4.47 22.04
CA PRO A 97 -3.60 5.35 23.20
C PRO A 97 -3.23 4.62 24.50
N GLN A 98 -3.57 3.34 24.64
CA GLN A 98 -3.19 2.54 25.80
C GLN A 98 -1.67 2.30 25.91
N PHE A 99 -0.94 2.44 24.79
CA PHE A 99 0.52 2.44 24.74
C PHE A 99 1.10 3.86 24.74
N SER A 100 0.30 4.88 25.05
CA SER A 100 0.77 6.28 25.14
C SER A 100 1.98 6.45 26.06
N GLN A 101 2.08 5.64 27.11
CA GLN A 101 3.25 5.64 28.00
C GLN A 101 4.55 5.24 27.29
N PHE A 102 4.51 4.37 26.29
CA PHE A 102 5.67 4.06 25.44
C PHE A 102 6.06 5.27 24.61
N LYS A 103 5.10 5.99 24.02
CA LYS A 103 5.35 7.22 23.27
C LYS A 103 5.98 8.31 24.15
N VAL A 104 5.48 8.51 25.36
CA VAL A 104 6.05 9.45 26.33
C VAL A 104 7.48 9.03 26.70
N SER A 105 7.70 7.74 26.99
CA SER A 105 9.01 7.20 27.36
C SER A 105 10.04 7.26 26.22
N TYR A 106 9.60 7.16 24.98
CA TYR A 106 10.44 7.35 23.79
C TYR A 106 10.82 8.83 23.66
N ASN A 107 9.83 9.73 23.70
CA ASN A 107 10.05 11.17 23.51
C ASN A 107 10.91 11.83 24.60
N THR A 108 10.90 11.30 25.82
CA THR A 108 11.68 11.85 26.95
C THR A 108 13.14 11.38 26.96
N ARG A 109 13.48 10.32 26.22
CA ARG A 109 14.87 9.85 26.11
C ARG A 109 15.59 10.62 25.01
N LYS A 110 16.85 10.98 25.29
CA LYS A 110 17.75 11.56 24.28
C LYS A 110 18.34 10.51 23.33
N GLU A 111 18.29 9.24 23.72
CA GLU A 111 18.83 8.11 22.97
C GLU A 111 17.83 7.61 21.93
N LYS A 112 18.31 7.33 20.71
CA LYS A 112 17.49 6.72 19.65
C LYS A 112 17.29 5.23 19.91
N TRP A 113 16.07 4.76 19.73
CA TRP A 113 15.78 3.34 19.81
C TRP A 113 16.20 2.67 18.50
N THR A 114 16.96 1.59 18.62
CA THR A 114 17.35 0.76 17.48
C THR A 114 16.53 -0.51 17.47
N LEU A 115 16.03 -0.89 16.30
CA LEU A 115 15.55 -2.25 16.05
C LEU A 115 16.79 -3.15 15.97
N LYS A 116 16.91 -4.08 16.93
CA LYS A 116 17.96 -5.10 16.96
C LYS A 116 17.51 -6.35 16.24
#